data_AF-A0A224Z0Q3-F1
#
_entry.id   AF-A0A224Z0Q3-F1
#
_cell.length_a   1.000
_cell.length_b   1.000
_cell.length_c   1.000
_cell.angle_alpha   90.00
_cell.angle_beta   90.00
_cell.angle_gamma   90.00
#
_symmetry.space_group_name_H-M   'P 1'
#
loop_
_entity.id
_entity.type
_entity.pdbx_description
1 polymer ?
#
loop_
_entity_poly.entity_id
_entity_poly.type
_entity_poly.pdbx_seq_one_letter_code
_entity_poly.pdbx_strand_id
1 'polypeptide(L)'
;MCGRRLCISACAVVSLLLVILGVGVLLGFDHVFRYILNKEVSLSEHSRAFPMWKDSSHETKIRFFFFNVTNPNEVLIGEKPSVKEVGPYTYRANWIKHNITFHDNGTMSYKETKRYYFDRESSVGPETDEIMTVNVPFVTTAQLLKEQNFIIRGIASLSLSGLGQRIFISRSVGQLTFGGYPDILVLLGSVIDSGRPRPGQPGFNIGDVFSHGYRTVIDMLGSLVDPDRQGTNGKFGYMVNKNDTIDGEYTIFTGEDDISKVNQVYEFNKHRKLEVWPGDECNTLTGTLGHIRPPLSKSNEQVMFIPDICRSIPLESIGYESFKGLKVKRFIAGPTAFDSGQQRSENECFAAGRTLPDGGANLGPCKQGAPLVLSFPHFLYADSSYRADVDGMNPDPNKHQFFFNSEPTLGVTVNVRGRIQVNVVLERVFGLGPFSRVAEGVLPLFWQETRVEAREDTVKLLRTIVQLPEYSQWGSVGLIVVSSVLLAASTFLLFRPRVTRREITKVQPIAIDVKKSGDATCGDVFPNKVERILQNGLDRIPNSFGITAVRNNFINELKNTRRTSEPSAPAEINIYKT
;
A
#
# COMPACT_ATOMS: atom_id res chain seq x y z
N MET A 1 -0.55 42.23 47.59
CA MET A 1 0.75 41.66 47.17
C MET A 1 0.75 40.17 47.50
N CYS A 2 0.69 39.32 46.49
CA CYS A 2 0.76 37.86 46.68
C CYS A 2 2.14 37.51 47.27
N GLY A 3 2.19 36.82 48.41
CA GLY A 3 3.45 36.52 49.09
C GLY A 3 4.33 35.60 48.23
N ARG A 4 5.62 35.93 48.08
CA ARG A 4 6.61 35.19 47.27
C ARG A 4 6.60 33.67 47.48
N ARG A 5 6.28 33.19 48.69
CA ARG A 5 6.13 31.75 48.99
C ARG A 5 4.89 31.12 48.34
N LEU A 6 3.78 31.86 48.27
CA LEU A 6 2.53 31.41 47.64
C LEU A 6 2.73 31.17 46.14
N CYS A 7 3.49 32.05 45.47
CA CYS A 7 3.84 31.88 44.06
C CYS A 7 4.71 30.63 43.82
N ILE A 8 5.72 30.38 44.67
CA ILE A 8 6.60 29.21 44.51
C ILE A 8 5.84 27.91 44.80
N SER A 9 4.95 27.88 45.79
CA SER A 9 4.10 26.72 46.05
C SER A 9 3.13 26.44 44.89
N ALA A 10 2.56 27.49 44.29
CA ALA A 10 1.73 27.33 43.10
C ALA A 10 2.52 26.74 41.93
N CYS A 11 3.75 27.21 41.68
CA CYS A 11 4.63 26.63 40.64
C CYS A 11 4.96 25.15 40.90
N ALA A 12 5.21 24.76 42.16
CA ALA A 12 5.47 23.36 42.51
C ALA A 12 4.24 22.47 42.25
N VAL A 13 3.04 22.93 42.62
CA VAL A 13 1.78 22.20 42.36
C VAL A 13 1.54 22.07 40.86
N VAL A 14 1.69 23.15 40.09
CA VAL A 14 1.53 23.10 38.63
C VAL A 14 2.55 22.14 38.00
N SER A 15 3.82 22.18 38.44
CA SER A 15 4.86 21.28 37.92
C SER A 15 4.54 19.81 38.23
N LEU A 16 4.04 19.51 39.43
CA LEU A 16 3.60 18.16 39.79
C LEU A 16 2.42 17.68 38.94
N LEU A 17 1.43 18.55 38.71
CA LEU A 17 0.29 18.25 37.83
C LEU A 17 0.73 17.96 36.39
N LEU A 18 1.72 18.71 35.87
CA LEU A 18 2.27 18.48 34.54
C LEU A 18 3.07 17.17 34.45
N VAL A 19 3.78 16.75 35.50
CA VAL A 19 4.42 15.43 35.57
C VAL A 19 3.37 14.33 35.53
N ILE A 20 2.31 14.44 36.34
CA ILE A 20 1.21 13.46 36.37
C ILE A 20 0.53 13.39 35.00
N LEU A 21 0.25 14.54 34.37
CA LEU A 21 -0.31 14.60 33.02
C LEU A 21 0.61 13.93 32.00
N GLY A 22 1.91 14.24 32.01
CA GLY A 22 2.88 13.66 31.08
C GLY A 22 2.98 12.14 31.22
N VAL A 23 3.00 11.61 32.46
CA VAL A 23 2.97 10.16 32.70
C VAL A 23 1.64 9.54 32.23
N GLY A 24 0.52 10.23 32.49
CA GLY A 24 -0.80 9.79 32.06
C GLY A 24 -0.91 9.69 30.53
N VAL A 25 -0.41 10.68 29.79
CA VAL A 25 -0.35 10.64 28.32
C VAL A 25 0.61 9.55 27.85
N LEU A 26 1.81 9.44 28.43
CA LEU A 26 2.80 8.44 28.03
C LEU A 26 2.27 7.00 28.11
N LEU A 27 1.50 6.69 29.16
CA LEU A 27 0.92 5.35 29.37
C LEU A 27 -0.43 5.17 28.66
N GLY A 28 -1.26 6.21 28.59
CA GLY A 28 -2.64 6.12 28.11
C GLY A 28 -2.83 6.38 26.61
N PHE A 29 -1.90 7.11 25.96
CA PHE A 29 -2.12 7.57 24.59
C PHE A 29 -2.23 6.43 23.58
N ASP A 30 -1.45 5.34 23.71
CA ASP A 30 -1.53 4.20 22.77
C ASP A 30 -2.94 3.56 22.78
N HIS A 31 -3.56 3.39 23.95
CA HIS A 31 -4.92 2.88 24.06
C HIS A 31 -5.95 3.82 23.42
N VAL A 32 -5.84 5.13 23.70
CA VAL A 32 -6.72 6.14 23.10
C VAL A 32 -6.55 6.19 21.59
N PHE A 33 -5.30 6.16 21.11
CA PHE A 33 -4.97 6.16 19.69
C PHE A 33 -5.57 4.94 18.99
N ARG A 34 -5.43 3.73 19.55
CA ARG A 34 -6.01 2.50 18.95
C ARG A 34 -7.53 2.54 18.92
N TYR A 35 -8.16 3.08 19.96
CA TYR A 35 -9.61 3.25 19.98
C TYR A 35 -10.09 4.21 18.88
N ILE A 36 -9.42 5.37 18.74
CA ILE A 36 -9.71 6.33 17.68
C ILE A 36 -9.41 5.73 16.30
N LEU A 37 -8.28 5.04 16.16
CA LEU A 37 -7.84 4.42 14.93
C LEU A 37 -8.89 3.45 14.37
N ASN A 38 -9.36 2.51 15.19
CA ASN A 38 -10.34 1.52 14.75
C ASN A 38 -11.66 2.18 14.31
N LYS A 39 -12.07 3.25 14.99
CA LYS A 39 -13.28 4.01 14.65
C LYS A 39 -13.13 4.86 13.39
N GLU A 40 -11.94 5.38 13.13
CA GLU A 40 -11.67 6.26 11.98
C GLU A 40 -11.29 5.50 10.70
N VAL A 41 -10.80 4.25 10.83
CA VAL A 41 -10.44 3.35 9.72
C VAL A 41 -11.62 2.49 9.25
N SER A 42 -12.63 2.27 10.10
CA SER A 42 -13.86 1.61 9.66
C SER A 42 -14.51 2.43 8.54
N LEU A 43 -15.23 1.75 7.64
CA LEU A 43 -15.93 2.38 6.52
C LEU A 43 -17.36 2.73 6.95
N SER A 44 -17.52 3.52 8.01
CA SER A 44 -18.82 4.07 8.42
C SER A 44 -19.02 5.47 7.84
N GLU A 45 -20.28 5.90 7.70
CA GLU A 45 -20.62 7.21 7.13
C GLU A 45 -19.97 8.39 7.86
N HIS A 46 -19.65 8.22 9.15
CA HIS A 46 -19.04 9.26 10.00
C HIS A 46 -17.52 9.15 10.13
N SER A 47 -16.90 8.11 9.57
CA SER A 47 -15.45 7.90 9.62
C SER A 47 -14.69 8.83 8.67
N ARG A 48 -13.42 9.13 8.99
CA ARG A 48 -12.53 9.83 8.05
C ARG A 48 -12.06 8.96 6.88
N ALA A 49 -12.02 7.63 7.05
CA ALA A 49 -11.62 6.73 5.97
C ALA A 49 -12.66 6.64 4.86
N PHE A 50 -13.96 6.74 5.17
CA PHE A 50 -15.02 6.56 4.17
C PHE A 50 -14.95 7.56 2.99
N PRO A 51 -14.81 8.89 3.19
CA PRO A 51 -14.64 9.83 2.08
C PRO A 51 -13.42 9.52 1.21
N MET A 52 -12.30 9.13 1.82
CA MET A 52 -11.07 8.76 1.11
C MET A 52 -11.22 7.46 0.32
N TRP A 53 -11.99 6.50 0.85
CA TRP A 53 -12.31 5.25 0.16
C TRP A 53 -13.29 5.47 -1.01
N LYS A 54 -14.25 6.39 -0.83
CA LYS A 54 -15.25 6.74 -1.87
C LYS A 54 -14.62 7.48 -3.04
N ASP A 55 -13.84 8.53 -2.76
CA ASP A 55 -13.15 9.35 -3.75
C ASP A 55 -11.64 9.08 -3.68
N SER A 56 -11.27 7.87 -4.09
CA SER A 56 -9.90 7.34 -4.04
C SER A 56 -8.92 8.34 -4.66
N SER A 57 -8.04 8.92 -3.83
CA SER A 57 -7.03 9.90 -4.25
C SER A 57 -5.86 9.32 -5.04
N HIS A 58 -5.95 8.07 -5.50
CA HIS A 58 -4.88 7.39 -6.23
C HIS A 58 -4.87 7.74 -7.72
N GLU A 59 -3.67 7.80 -8.31
CA GLU A 59 -3.54 7.79 -9.77
C GLU A 59 -3.47 6.33 -10.24
N THR A 60 -4.50 5.88 -10.95
CA THR A 60 -4.56 4.53 -11.51
C THR A 60 -4.21 4.56 -12.99
N LYS A 61 -3.22 3.76 -13.39
CA LYS A 61 -2.83 3.55 -14.79
C LYS A 61 -2.89 2.06 -15.12
N ILE A 62 -3.50 1.74 -16.25
CA ILE A 62 -3.48 0.40 -16.85
C ILE A 62 -2.50 0.43 -18.00
N ARG A 63 -1.53 -0.48 -18.04
CA ARG A 63 -0.51 -0.52 -19.09
C ARG A 63 -0.53 -1.88 -19.75
N PHE A 64 -0.68 -1.91 -21.05
CA PHE A 64 -0.67 -3.12 -21.85
C PHE A 64 0.69 -3.30 -22.52
N PHE A 65 1.20 -4.53 -22.48
CA PHE A 65 2.40 -4.97 -23.16
C PHE A 65 2.02 -6.18 -24.00
N PHE A 66 1.97 -6.01 -25.31
CA PHE A 66 1.55 -7.06 -26.23
C PHE A 66 2.72 -7.93 -26.66
N PHE A 67 2.47 -9.20 -26.92
CA PHE A 67 3.43 -10.09 -27.55
C PHE A 67 3.13 -10.18 -29.05
N ASN A 68 3.90 -9.45 -29.84
CA ASN A 68 3.77 -9.43 -31.29
C ASN A 68 4.42 -10.68 -31.89
N VAL A 69 3.65 -11.51 -32.61
CA VAL A 69 4.14 -12.73 -33.25
C VAL A 69 4.97 -12.40 -34.48
N THR A 70 6.17 -12.97 -34.58
CA THR A 70 7.15 -12.64 -35.65
C THR A 70 7.22 -13.67 -36.77
N ASN A 71 6.80 -14.91 -36.50
CA ASN A 71 6.89 -16.06 -37.42
C ASN A 71 5.53 -16.83 -37.54
N PRO A 72 4.42 -16.15 -37.87
CA PRO A 72 3.10 -16.78 -37.88
C PRO A 72 3.00 -17.96 -38.85
N ASN A 73 3.68 -17.91 -39.99
CA ASN A 73 3.56 -18.93 -41.05
C ASN A 73 4.24 -20.23 -40.65
N GLU A 74 5.37 -20.11 -39.96
CA GLU A 74 6.14 -21.20 -39.38
C GLU A 74 5.33 -21.89 -38.28
N VAL A 75 4.65 -21.11 -37.43
CA VAL A 75 3.78 -21.64 -36.39
C VAL A 75 2.61 -22.44 -36.95
N LEU A 76 2.05 -22.03 -38.11
CA LEU A 76 0.98 -22.78 -38.78
C LEU A 76 1.40 -24.17 -39.28
N ILE A 77 2.69 -24.39 -39.51
CA ILE A 77 3.24 -25.68 -39.96
C ILE A 77 3.88 -26.50 -38.82
N GLY A 78 3.82 -26.00 -37.59
CA GLY A 78 4.20 -26.73 -36.39
C GLY A 78 5.51 -26.27 -35.75
N GLU A 79 6.14 -25.23 -36.29
CA GLU A 79 7.36 -24.66 -35.72
C GLU A 79 7.08 -23.82 -34.47
N LYS A 80 8.11 -23.67 -33.64
CA LYS A 80 8.01 -22.94 -32.38
C LYS A 80 7.66 -21.45 -32.61
N PRO A 81 6.66 -20.88 -31.89
CA PRO A 81 6.36 -19.45 -31.96
C PRO A 81 7.45 -18.56 -31.37
N SER A 82 7.73 -17.46 -32.05
CA SER A 82 8.64 -16.40 -31.63
C SER A 82 7.88 -15.08 -31.52
N VAL A 83 7.96 -14.46 -30.34
CA VAL A 83 7.26 -13.20 -30.05
C VAL A 83 8.21 -12.09 -29.64
N LYS A 84 7.80 -10.85 -29.89
CA LYS A 84 8.48 -9.65 -29.43
C LYS A 84 7.52 -8.79 -28.62
N GLU A 85 7.92 -8.42 -27.41
CA GLU A 85 7.14 -7.50 -26.58
C GLU A 85 7.05 -6.10 -27.22
N VAL A 86 5.84 -5.53 -27.22
CA VAL A 86 5.55 -4.17 -27.67
C VAL A 86 4.68 -3.47 -26.62
N GLY A 87 5.22 -2.42 -26.01
CA GLY A 87 4.53 -1.64 -25.00
C GLY A 87 5.47 -0.69 -24.26
N PRO A 88 4.97 0.02 -23.24
CA PRO A 88 3.59 0.01 -22.77
C PRO A 88 2.66 0.88 -23.62
N TYR A 89 1.40 0.45 -23.73
CA TYR A 89 0.26 1.31 -24.09
C TYR A 89 -0.54 1.59 -22.83
N THR A 90 -0.53 2.85 -22.40
CA THR A 90 -1.02 3.29 -21.10
C THR A 90 -2.39 3.93 -21.22
N TYR A 91 -3.30 3.53 -20.33
CA TYR A 91 -4.61 4.14 -20.13
C TYR A 91 -4.71 4.64 -18.68
N ARG A 92 -5.18 5.88 -18.49
CA ARG A 92 -5.60 6.38 -17.18
C ARG A 92 -6.95 5.78 -16.85
N ALA A 93 -7.10 5.25 -15.63
CA ALA A 93 -8.37 4.72 -15.15
C ALA A 93 -8.94 5.61 -14.05
N ASN A 94 -10.23 5.93 -14.16
CA ASN A 94 -11.00 6.59 -13.11
C ASN A 94 -12.10 5.63 -12.65
N TRP A 95 -12.11 5.31 -11.35
CA TRP A 95 -13.05 4.36 -10.75
C TRP A 95 -14.01 5.12 -9.86
N ILE A 96 -15.29 5.10 -10.21
CA ILE A 96 -16.33 5.90 -9.56
C ILE A 96 -17.29 4.97 -8.85
N LYS A 97 -17.46 5.16 -7.54
CA LYS A 97 -18.40 4.39 -6.72
C LYS A 97 -19.75 5.11 -6.64
N HIS A 98 -20.81 4.39 -6.94
CA HIS A 98 -22.20 4.86 -6.99
C HIS A 98 -23.08 4.01 -6.06
N ASN A 99 -24.24 4.57 -5.69
CA ASN A 99 -25.31 3.87 -4.96
C ASN A 99 -24.82 3.16 -3.70
N ILE A 100 -24.05 3.87 -2.87
CA ILE A 100 -23.54 3.31 -1.62
C ILE A 100 -24.70 3.22 -0.62
N THR A 101 -24.97 2.02 -0.12
CA THR A 101 -26.02 1.74 0.86
C THR A 101 -25.45 0.94 2.02
N PHE A 102 -25.60 1.42 3.25
CA PHE A 102 -25.23 0.72 4.47
C PHE A 102 -26.33 -0.24 4.93
N HIS A 103 -25.95 -1.35 5.53
CA HIS A 103 -26.85 -2.40 6.01
C HIS A 103 -26.62 -2.68 7.50
N ASP A 104 -27.67 -3.11 8.20
CA ASP A 104 -27.65 -3.39 9.64
C ASP A 104 -26.73 -4.56 10.04
N ASN A 105 -26.28 -5.37 9.09
CA ASN A 105 -25.38 -6.50 9.33
C ASN A 105 -23.88 -6.12 9.27
N GLY A 106 -23.55 -4.83 9.35
CA GLY A 106 -22.17 -4.33 9.30
C GLY A 106 -21.54 -4.39 7.90
N THR A 107 -22.36 -4.40 6.85
CA THR A 107 -21.91 -4.37 5.45
C THR A 107 -22.40 -3.14 4.71
N MET A 108 -21.78 -2.84 3.58
CA MET A 108 -22.26 -1.83 2.65
C MET A 108 -22.20 -2.34 1.21
N SER A 109 -23.21 -2.00 0.42
CA SER A 109 -23.27 -2.30 -1.00
C SER A 109 -22.98 -1.06 -1.84
N TYR A 110 -22.30 -1.23 -2.97
CA TYR A 110 -22.05 -0.17 -3.93
C TYR A 110 -21.85 -0.73 -5.35
N LYS A 111 -21.98 0.14 -6.34
CA LYS A 111 -21.65 -0.16 -7.75
C LYS A 111 -20.42 0.62 -8.15
N GLU A 112 -19.51 0.02 -8.91
CA GLU A 112 -18.31 0.70 -9.38
C GLU A 112 -18.32 0.82 -10.90
N THR A 113 -18.22 2.04 -11.40
CA THR A 113 -18.06 2.35 -12.83
C THR A 113 -16.60 2.64 -13.12
N LYS A 114 -16.01 1.97 -14.11
CA LYS A 114 -14.60 2.16 -14.50
C LYS A 114 -14.52 2.87 -15.85
N ARG A 115 -13.82 4.01 -15.89
CA ARG A 115 -13.57 4.80 -17.11
C ARG A 115 -12.10 4.76 -17.48
N TYR A 116 -11.81 4.58 -18.76
CA TYR A 116 -10.46 4.46 -19.29
C TYR A 116 -10.21 5.49 -20.38
N TYR A 117 -9.06 6.17 -20.30
CA TYR A 117 -8.64 7.19 -21.24
C TYR A 117 -7.21 6.91 -21.70
N PHE A 118 -6.98 6.86 -23.01
CA PHE A 118 -5.65 6.61 -23.54
C PHE A 118 -4.68 7.76 -23.19
N ASP A 119 -3.52 7.41 -22.63
CA ASP A 119 -2.45 8.36 -22.25
C ASP A 119 -1.32 8.25 -23.28
N ARG A 120 -1.37 9.08 -24.31
CA ARG A 120 -0.40 9.06 -25.42
C ARG A 120 1.03 9.34 -24.95
N GLU A 121 1.21 10.24 -23.99
CA GLU A 121 2.53 10.67 -23.49
C GLU A 121 3.24 9.57 -22.69
N SER A 122 2.47 8.78 -21.94
CA SER A 122 2.98 7.64 -21.18
C SER A 122 3.04 6.33 -22.00
N SER A 123 2.81 6.39 -23.32
CA SER A 123 2.73 5.23 -24.21
C SER A 123 3.83 5.25 -25.27
N VAL A 124 4.35 4.07 -25.62
CA VAL A 124 5.40 3.94 -26.66
C VAL A 124 4.91 4.39 -28.05
N GLY A 125 3.64 4.15 -28.35
CA GLY A 125 3.04 4.34 -29.67
C GLY A 125 1.55 4.70 -29.60
N PRO A 126 0.94 5.17 -30.69
CA PRO A 126 -0.50 5.46 -30.74
C PRO A 126 -1.34 4.17 -30.67
N GLU A 127 -2.65 4.29 -30.39
CA GLU A 127 -3.58 3.14 -30.44
C GLU A 127 -3.74 2.54 -31.83
N THR A 128 -3.24 3.22 -32.87
CA THR A 128 -3.25 2.75 -34.26
C THR A 128 -2.13 1.76 -34.57
N ASP A 129 -1.15 1.59 -33.68
CA ASP A 129 -0.07 0.62 -33.88
C ASP A 129 -0.64 -0.80 -33.98
N GLU A 130 -0.18 -1.54 -34.98
CA GLU A 130 -0.65 -2.89 -35.27
C GLU A 130 0.14 -3.95 -34.53
N ILE A 131 -0.58 -4.92 -33.98
CA ILE A 131 -0.04 -6.11 -33.32
C ILE A 131 -0.53 -7.35 -34.07
N MET A 132 0.42 -8.20 -34.47
CA MET A 132 0.13 -9.54 -34.96
C MET A 132 -0.07 -10.48 -33.78
N THR A 133 -1.27 -11.00 -33.64
CA THR A 133 -1.68 -11.84 -32.50
C THR A 133 -2.62 -12.96 -32.97
N VAL A 134 -3.02 -13.80 -32.03
CA VAL A 134 -3.95 -14.91 -32.26
C VAL A 134 -5.39 -14.41 -32.29
N ASN A 135 -6.17 -14.91 -33.25
CA ASN A 135 -7.61 -14.74 -33.33
C ASN A 135 -8.30 -15.63 -32.28
N VAL A 136 -8.42 -15.10 -31.05
CA VAL A 136 -8.99 -15.81 -29.90
C VAL A 136 -10.40 -16.36 -30.16
N PRO A 137 -11.35 -15.62 -30.78
CA PRO A 137 -12.64 -16.20 -31.19
C PRO A 137 -12.49 -17.47 -32.03
N PHE A 138 -11.62 -17.44 -33.05
CA PHE A 138 -11.43 -18.58 -33.94
C PHE A 138 -10.78 -19.78 -33.24
N VAL A 139 -9.78 -19.56 -32.38
CA VAL A 139 -9.18 -20.61 -31.56
C VAL A 139 -10.19 -21.20 -30.58
N THR A 140 -11.05 -20.36 -29.99
CA THR A 140 -12.13 -20.82 -29.11
C THR A 140 -13.10 -21.73 -29.87
N THR A 141 -13.56 -21.32 -31.05
CA THR A 141 -14.42 -22.14 -31.90
C THR A 141 -13.75 -23.45 -32.28
N ALA A 142 -12.47 -23.44 -32.63
CA ALA A 142 -11.71 -24.65 -32.95
C ALA A 142 -11.66 -25.63 -31.76
N GLN A 143 -11.45 -25.14 -30.54
CA GLN A 143 -11.45 -25.97 -29.34
C GLN A 143 -12.82 -26.57 -29.04
N LEU A 144 -13.90 -25.79 -29.17
CA LEU A 144 -15.27 -26.31 -29.01
C LEU A 144 -15.61 -27.39 -30.04
N LEU A 145 -15.07 -27.29 -31.26
CA LEU A 145 -15.26 -28.28 -32.32
C LEU A 145 -14.47 -29.58 -32.11
N LYS A 146 -13.49 -29.60 -31.19
CA LYS A 146 -12.65 -30.79 -30.91
C LYS A 146 -13.48 -31.98 -30.44
N GLU A 147 -14.55 -31.72 -29.70
CA GLU A 147 -15.47 -32.75 -29.18
C GLU A 147 -16.45 -33.29 -30.24
N GLN A 148 -16.53 -32.66 -31.41
CA GLN A 148 -17.45 -33.06 -32.47
C GLN A 148 -16.87 -34.19 -33.34
N ASN A 149 -17.76 -34.91 -34.03
CA ASN A 149 -17.34 -35.95 -34.96
C ASN A 149 -16.57 -35.36 -36.16
N PHE A 150 -15.84 -36.22 -36.88
CA PHE A 150 -14.94 -35.80 -37.97
C PHE A 150 -15.66 -35.08 -39.12
N ILE A 151 -16.91 -35.46 -39.42
CA ILE A 151 -17.69 -34.87 -40.51
C ILE A 151 -18.06 -33.43 -40.16
N ILE A 152 -18.57 -33.18 -38.95
CA ILE A 152 -18.90 -31.83 -38.47
C ILE A 152 -17.66 -30.94 -38.46
N ARG A 153 -16.51 -31.46 -38.02
CA ARG A 153 -15.23 -30.75 -38.08
C ARG A 153 -14.83 -30.36 -39.51
N GLY A 154 -14.99 -31.29 -40.47
CA GLY A 154 -14.70 -31.01 -41.88
C GLY A 154 -15.61 -29.94 -42.48
N ILE A 155 -16.91 -30.02 -42.22
CA ILE A 155 -17.87 -29.00 -42.68
C ILE A 155 -17.55 -27.64 -42.06
N ALA A 156 -17.35 -27.59 -40.73
CA ALA A 156 -16.98 -26.37 -40.04
C ALA A 156 -15.66 -25.80 -40.58
N SER A 157 -14.68 -26.65 -40.92
CA SER A 157 -13.43 -26.22 -41.56
C SER A 157 -13.66 -25.49 -42.88
N LEU A 158 -14.52 -26.03 -43.74
CA LEU A 158 -14.86 -25.39 -45.02
C LEU A 158 -15.59 -24.07 -44.80
N SER A 159 -16.59 -24.04 -43.89
CA SER A 159 -17.34 -22.84 -43.56
C SER A 159 -16.45 -21.73 -42.99
N LEU A 160 -15.61 -22.04 -41.98
CA LEU A 160 -14.74 -21.08 -41.32
C LEU A 160 -13.67 -20.54 -42.28
N SER A 161 -13.12 -21.39 -43.14
CA SER A 161 -12.18 -20.97 -44.19
C SER A 161 -12.87 -20.08 -45.23
N GLY A 162 -14.10 -20.41 -45.63
CA GLY A 162 -14.92 -19.59 -46.54
C GLY A 162 -15.26 -18.21 -45.97
N LEU A 163 -15.40 -18.09 -44.64
CA LEU A 163 -15.54 -16.82 -43.92
C LEU A 163 -14.22 -16.04 -43.77
N GLY A 164 -13.12 -16.55 -44.34
CA GLY A 164 -11.80 -15.91 -44.29
C GLY A 164 -11.14 -15.95 -42.90
N GLN A 165 -11.57 -16.84 -42.00
CA GLN A 165 -11.00 -16.94 -40.65
C GLN A 165 -9.56 -17.47 -40.70
N ARG A 166 -8.67 -16.81 -39.96
CA ARG A 166 -7.24 -17.16 -39.84
C ARG A 166 -6.86 -17.22 -38.37
N ILE A 167 -5.90 -18.11 -38.04
CA ILE A 167 -5.40 -18.29 -36.67
C ILE A 167 -4.68 -17.03 -36.20
N PHE A 168 -3.88 -16.40 -37.06
CA PHE A 168 -3.19 -15.14 -36.77
C PHE A 168 -3.86 -13.97 -37.50
N ILE A 169 -3.97 -12.84 -36.82
CA ILE A 169 -4.57 -11.59 -37.30
C ILE A 169 -3.70 -10.40 -36.90
N SER A 170 -3.69 -9.37 -37.75
CA SER A 170 -3.13 -8.05 -37.40
C SER A 170 -4.27 -7.12 -36.99
N ARG A 171 -4.18 -6.50 -35.81
CA ARG A 171 -5.17 -5.54 -35.31
C ARG A 171 -4.48 -4.42 -34.57
N SER A 172 -5.08 -3.23 -34.59
CA SER A 172 -4.53 -2.10 -33.84
C SER A 172 -4.70 -2.31 -32.33
N VAL A 173 -3.85 -1.66 -31.53
CA VAL A 173 -3.94 -1.68 -30.06
C VAL A 173 -5.32 -1.23 -29.57
N GLY A 174 -5.89 -0.18 -30.15
CA GLY A 174 -7.21 0.31 -29.79
C GLY A 174 -8.31 -0.73 -30.07
N GLN A 175 -8.18 -1.50 -31.16
CA GLN A 175 -9.10 -2.59 -31.48
C GLN A 175 -8.96 -3.78 -30.54
N LEU A 176 -7.72 -4.15 -30.16
CA LEU A 176 -7.46 -5.26 -29.25
C LEU A 176 -7.87 -4.97 -27.81
N THR A 177 -7.86 -3.70 -27.39
CA THR A 177 -8.20 -3.28 -26.02
C THR A 177 -9.69 -2.97 -25.86
N PHE A 178 -10.06 -1.68 -25.80
CA PHE A 178 -11.39 -1.20 -25.44
C PHE A 178 -12.29 -0.93 -26.66
N GLY A 179 -11.71 -0.62 -27.82
CA GLY A 179 -12.48 -0.24 -29.02
C GLY A 179 -13.17 -1.42 -29.71
N GLY A 180 -12.55 -2.60 -29.63
CA GLY A 180 -13.02 -3.83 -30.26
C GLY A 180 -12.95 -3.80 -31.80
N TYR A 181 -12.83 -4.97 -32.42
CA TYR A 181 -13.02 -5.15 -33.86
C TYR A 181 -14.22 -6.05 -34.13
N PRO A 182 -15.01 -5.80 -35.19
CA PRO A 182 -16.11 -6.68 -35.55
C PRO A 182 -15.59 -8.07 -35.90
N ASP A 183 -16.20 -9.10 -35.32
CA ASP A 183 -15.85 -10.50 -35.55
C ASP A 183 -17.11 -11.32 -35.81
N ILE A 184 -17.12 -12.03 -36.94
CA ILE A 184 -18.29 -12.80 -37.38
C ILE A 184 -18.63 -13.93 -36.41
N LEU A 185 -17.63 -14.55 -35.76
CA LEU A 185 -17.86 -15.66 -34.83
C LEU A 185 -18.46 -15.14 -33.52
N VAL A 186 -18.01 -13.97 -33.05
CA VAL A 186 -18.61 -13.30 -31.89
C VAL A 186 -20.05 -12.86 -32.19
N LEU A 187 -20.30 -12.32 -33.38
CA LEU A 187 -21.64 -11.96 -33.81
C LEU A 187 -22.57 -13.18 -33.82
N LEU A 188 -22.14 -14.29 -34.44
CA LEU A 188 -22.89 -15.54 -34.47
C LEU A 188 -23.13 -16.11 -33.06
N GLY A 189 -22.11 -16.07 -32.19
CA GLY A 189 -22.24 -16.50 -30.80
C GLY A 189 -23.28 -15.69 -30.01
N SER A 190 -23.29 -14.37 -30.17
CA SER A 190 -24.26 -13.49 -29.49
C SER A 190 -25.71 -13.74 -29.91
N VAL A 191 -25.91 -14.09 -31.18
CA VAL A 191 -27.19 -14.46 -31.77
C VAL A 191 -27.68 -15.81 -31.22
N ILE A 192 -26.78 -16.79 -31.13
CA ILE A 192 -27.08 -18.12 -30.59
C ILE A 192 -27.42 -18.06 -29.10
N ASP A 193 -26.67 -17.28 -28.32
CA ASP A 193 -26.90 -17.13 -26.88
C ASP A 193 -28.26 -16.46 -26.59
N SER A 194 -28.67 -15.52 -27.46
CA SER A 194 -29.98 -14.88 -27.43
C SER A 194 -31.15 -15.84 -27.70
N GLY A 195 -30.87 -17.03 -28.22
CA GLY A 195 -31.84 -18.09 -28.52
C GLY A 195 -31.79 -19.31 -27.57
N ARG A 196 -31.06 -19.25 -26.44
CA ARG A 196 -30.95 -20.42 -25.54
C ARG A 196 -32.33 -20.90 -25.03
N PRO A 197 -32.62 -22.21 -25.09
CA PRO A 197 -33.89 -22.75 -24.61
C PRO A 197 -34.02 -22.67 -23.09
N ARG A 198 -35.26 -22.48 -22.61
CA ARG A 198 -35.61 -22.61 -21.18
C ARG A 198 -35.48 -24.07 -20.72
N PRO A 199 -35.39 -24.34 -19.40
CA PRO A 199 -35.31 -25.71 -18.88
C PRO A 199 -36.46 -26.58 -19.42
N GLY A 200 -36.13 -27.73 -20.03
CA GLY A 200 -37.09 -28.67 -20.63
C GLY A 200 -37.13 -28.72 -22.16
N GLN A 201 -36.32 -27.93 -22.86
CA GLN A 201 -36.14 -28.02 -24.32
C GLN A 201 -34.76 -28.60 -24.68
N PRO A 202 -34.63 -29.35 -25.79
CA PRO A 202 -33.36 -29.93 -26.21
C PRO A 202 -32.32 -28.83 -26.42
N GLY A 203 -31.12 -29.04 -25.87
CA GLY A 203 -30.01 -28.10 -25.94
C GLY A 203 -29.56 -27.83 -27.38
N PHE A 204 -29.01 -26.65 -27.58
CA PHE A 204 -28.52 -26.18 -28.87
C PHE A 204 -27.37 -27.07 -29.40
N ASN A 205 -27.55 -27.66 -30.59
CA ASN A 205 -26.55 -28.49 -31.25
C ASN A 205 -25.79 -27.65 -32.29
N ILE A 206 -24.49 -27.44 -32.07
CA ILE A 206 -23.64 -26.66 -32.98
C ILE A 206 -23.55 -27.30 -34.39
N GLY A 207 -23.82 -28.60 -34.49
CA GLY A 207 -23.95 -29.32 -35.76
C GLY A 207 -25.08 -28.82 -36.64
N ASP A 208 -26.15 -28.23 -36.08
CA ASP A 208 -27.29 -27.70 -36.86
C ASP A 208 -26.95 -26.41 -37.60
N VAL A 209 -26.08 -25.56 -37.00
CA VAL A 209 -25.60 -24.32 -37.64
C VAL A 209 -24.69 -24.62 -38.83
N PHE A 210 -23.79 -25.59 -38.68
CA PHE A 210 -22.85 -25.94 -39.74
C PHE A 210 -23.46 -26.87 -40.80
N SER A 211 -24.48 -27.68 -40.47
CA SER A 211 -25.14 -28.58 -41.43
C SER A 211 -26.16 -27.88 -42.34
N HIS A 212 -26.84 -26.81 -41.89
CA HIS A 212 -27.86 -26.10 -42.68
C HIS A 212 -27.31 -24.93 -43.51
N GLY A 213 -26.01 -24.66 -43.43
CA GLY A 213 -25.30 -23.69 -44.26
C GLY A 213 -25.60 -22.21 -43.95
N TYR A 214 -25.17 -21.32 -44.86
CA TYR A 214 -25.20 -19.86 -44.70
C TYR A 214 -26.62 -19.25 -44.61
N ARG A 215 -27.67 -19.99 -44.99
CA ARG A 215 -29.07 -19.50 -44.95
C ARG A 215 -29.59 -19.30 -43.52
N THR A 216 -29.24 -20.19 -42.58
CA THR A 216 -29.61 -20.03 -41.16
C THR A 216 -28.94 -18.81 -40.53
N VAL A 217 -27.70 -18.50 -40.96
CA VAL A 217 -26.96 -17.31 -40.55
C VAL A 217 -27.67 -16.03 -41.03
N ILE A 218 -28.14 -16.00 -42.28
CA ILE A 218 -28.88 -14.85 -42.84
C ILE A 218 -30.25 -14.68 -42.19
N ASP A 219 -31.01 -15.75 -41.97
CA ASP A 219 -32.33 -15.68 -41.32
C ASP A 219 -32.24 -15.30 -39.83
N MET A 220 -31.18 -15.74 -39.12
CA MET A 220 -30.90 -15.28 -37.75
C MET A 220 -30.43 -13.82 -37.69
N LEU A 221 -29.65 -13.35 -38.67
CA LEU A 221 -29.21 -11.95 -38.74
C LEU A 221 -30.36 -11.00 -39.12
N GLY A 222 -31.34 -11.48 -39.89
CA GLY A 222 -32.51 -10.69 -40.30
C GLY A 222 -33.57 -10.49 -39.21
N SER A 223 -33.54 -11.27 -38.12
CA SER A 223 -34.56 -11.27 -37.06
C SER A 223 -34.13 -10.60 -35.75
N LEU A 224 -32.89 -10.11 -35.64
CA LEU A 224 -32.30 -9.67 -34.36
C LEU A 224 -31.65 -8.27 -34.41
N VAL A 225 -32.42 -7.27 -34.83
CA VAL A 225 -32.15 -5.86 -34.49
C VAL A 225 -33.08 -5.49 -33.33
N ASP A 226 -32.67 -5.84 -32.11
CA ASP A 226 -33.23 -5.27 -30.88
C ASP A 226 -32.21 -4.28 -30.30
N PRO A 227 -32.47 -2.95 -30.37
CA PRO A 227 -31.51 -1.92 -29.98
C PRO A 227 -31.25 -1.81 -28.47
N ASP A 228 -31.95 -2.57 -27.61
CA ASP A 228 -31.96 -2.35 -26.15
C ASP A 228 -31.13 -3.36 -25.32
N ARG A 229 -30.28 -4.19 -25.93
CA ARG A 229 -29.47 -5.22 -25.21
C ARG A 229 -27.97 -4.93 -25.18
N GLN A 230 -27.41 -4.95 -23.96
CA GLN A 230 -25.96 -4.89 -23.69
C GLN A 230 -25.26 -6.19 -24.11
N GLY A 231 -25.01 -6.35 -25.42
CA GLY A 231 -24.11 -7.36 -25.98
C GLY A 231 -22.78 -6.74 -26.42
N THR A 232 -21.84 -7.54 -26.92
CA THR A 232 -20.58 -7.05 -27.52
C THR A 232 -20.78 -6.30 -28.84
N ASN A 233 -22.03 -6.11 -29.29
CA ASN A 233 -22.37 -5.59 -30.62
C ASN A 233 -21.60 -6.30 -31.75
N GLY A 234 -21.33 -7.60 -31.57
CA GLY A 234 -20.53 -8.41 -32.50
C GLY A 234 -19.04 -8.05 -32.56
N LYS A 235 -18.51 -7.31 -31.58
CA LYS A 235 -17.09 -6.95 -31.51
C LYS A 235 -16.31 -7.84 -30.55
N PHE A 236 -15.09 -8.17 -30.93
CA PHE A 236 -14.11 -8.78 -30.04
C PHE A 236 -13.05 -7.78 -29.62
N GLY A 237 -12.62 -7.88 -28.37
CA GLY A 237 -11.43 -7.22 -27.82
C GLY A 237 -11.30 -7.60 -26.34
N TYR A 238 -10.09 -7.52 -25.80
CA TYR A 238 -9.79 -8.02 -24.47
C TYR A 238 -10.51 -7.27 -23.35
N MET A 239 -10.84 -5.98 -23.59
CA MET A 239 -11.50 -5.09 -22.63
C MET A 239 -12.77 -4.45 -23.22
N VAL A 240 -13.38 -5.06 -24.24
CA VAL A 240 -14.64 -4.58 -24.82
C VAL A 240 -15.73 -4.57 -23.74
N ASN A 241 -16.58 -3.54 -23.77
CA ASN A 241 -17.67 -3.31 -22.79
C ASN A 241 -17.19 -3.17 -21.33
N LYS A 242 -15.93 -2.80 -21.10
CA LYS A 242 -15.42 -2.42 -19.77
C LYS A 242 -15.34 -0.91 -19.54
N ASN A 243 -15.38 -0.11 -20.61
CA ASN A 243 -15.23 1.34 -20.50
C ASN A 243 -16.58 2.02 -20.26
N ASP A 244 -16.64 2.86 -19.21
CA ASP A 244 -17.84 3.57 -18.75
C ASP A 244 -19.01 2.62 -18.41
N THR A 245 -18.68 1.41 -17.98
CA THR A 245 -19.63 0.39 -17.56
C THR A 245 -19.51 0.08 -16.08
N ILE A 246 -20.60 -0.39 -15.49
CA ILE A 246 -20.61 -0.92 -14.12
C ILE A 246 -19.88 -2.26 -14.12
N ASP A 247 -18.77 -2.35 -13.40
CA ASP A 247 -17.94 -3.54 -13.31
C ASP A 247 -18.59 -4.65 -12.48
N GLY A 248 -19.38 -4.26 -11.48
CA GLY A 248 -20.15 -5.15 -10.63
C GLY A 248 -20.82 -4.43 -9.46
N GLU A 249 -21.71 -5.14 -8.79
CA GLU A 249 -22.29 -4.74 -7.51
C GLU A 249 -21.55 -5.47 -6.39
N TYR A 250 -20.92 -4.72 -5.49
CA TYR A 250 -20.09 -5.25 -4.42
C TYR A 250 -20.79 -5.01 -3.09
N THR A 251 -20.86 -6.03 -2.24
CA THR A 251 -21.19 -5.86 -0.82
C THR A 251 -19.94 -6.24 -0.01
N ILE A 252 -19.46 -5.32 0.82
CA ILE A 252 -18.26 -5.51 1.64
C ILE A 252 -18.54 -5.20 3.10
N PHE A 253 -17.78 -5.81 4.01
CA PHE A 253 -17.84 -5.47 5.42
C PHE A 253 -17.27 -4.08 5.68
N THR A 254 -17.98 -3.27 6.47
CA THR A 254 -17.56 -1.91 6.84
C THR A 254 -16.45 -1.93 7.89
N GLY A 255 -16.40 -2.98 8.71
CA GLY A 255 -15.50 -3.08 9.86
C GLY A 255 -15.95 -2.25 11.07
N GLU A 256 -17.18 -1.74 11.09
CA GLU A 256 -17.74 -0.98 12.21
C GLU A 256 -17.97 -1.87 13.44
N ASP A 257 -18.56 -3.05 13.25
CA ASP A 257 -18.76 -4.04 14.32
C ASP A 257 -17.50 -4.83 14.63
N ASP A 258 -16.76 -5.21 13.59
CA ASP A 258 -15.54 -6.02 13.68
C ASP A 258 -14.52 -5.55 12.65
N ILE A 259 -13.55 -4.76 13.13
CA ILE A 259 -12.50 -4.17 12.31
C ILE A 259 -11.60 -5.23 11.64
N SER A 260 -11.59 -6.48 12.12
CA SER A 260 -10.85 -7.58 11.48
C SER A 260 -11.44 -7.99 10.13
N LYS A 261 -12.69 -7.61 9.86
CA LYS A 261 -13.40 -7.91 8.61
C LYS A 261 -13.42 -6.75 7.62
N VAL A 262 -12.90 -5.58 7.98
CA VAL A 262 -12.96 -4.37 7.14
C VAL A 262 -12.57 -4.69 5.69
N ASN A 263 -13.41 -4.24 4.76
CA ASN A 263 -13.19 -4.34 3.31
C ASN A 263 -13.13 -5.78 2.75
N GLN A 264 -13.47 -6.80 3.55
CA GLN A 264 -13.66 -8.16 3.04
C GLN A 264 -14.92 -8.24 2.19
N VAL A 265 -14.84 -8.97 1.08
CA VAL A 265 -15.97 -9.15 0.15
C VAL A 265 -16.98 -10.11 0.78
N TYR A 266 -18.22 -9.63 0.93
CA TYR A 266 -19.34 -10.41 1.45
C TYR A 266 -20.19 -11.00 0.32
N GLU A 267 -20.53 -10.17 -0.67
CA GLU A 267 -21.26 -10.57 -1.87
C GLU A 267 -20.68 -9.88 -3.11
N PHE A 268 -20.73 -10.58 -4.24
CA PHE A 268 -20.43 -10.03 -5.55
C PHE A 268 -21.59 -10.34 -6.49
N ASN A 269 -22.14 -9.30 -7.13
CA ASN A 269 -23.35 -9.37 -7.95
C ASN A 269 -24.54 -10.05 -7.26
N LYS A 270 -24.68 -9.85 -5.94
CA LYS A 270 -25.73 -10.43 -5.08
C LYS A 270 -25.58 -11.93 -4.80
N HIS A 271 -24.45 -12.53 -5.13
CA HIS A 271 -24.11 -13.90 -4.77
C HIS A 271 -23.00 -13.91 -3.71
N ARG A 272 -23.10 -14.84 -2.74
CA ARG A 272 -22.08 -15.08 -1.69
C ARG A 272 -20.96 -16.03 -2.11
N LYS A 273 -21.17 -16.71 -3.23
CA LYS A 273 -20.19 -17.57 -3.89
C LYS A 273 -20.26 -17.28 -5.38
N LEU A 274 -19.15 -17.54 -6.06
CA LEU A 274 -19.13 -17.57 -7.51
C LEU A 274 -19.88 -18.82 -8.02
N GLU A 275 -20.26 -18.79 -9.29
CA GLU A 275 -20.89 -19.94 -9.97
C GLU A 275 -20.10 -20.24 -11.25
N VAL A 276 -18.77 -20.18 -11.15
CA VAL A 276 -17.84 -20.23 -12.29
C VAL A 276 -17.04 -21.52 -12.31
N TRP A 277 -16.57 -21.96 -11.14
CA TRP A 277 -15.70 -23.13 -11.02
C TRP A 277 -16.51 -24.40 -10.70
N PRO A 278 -16.01 -25.60 -11.03
CA PRO A 278 -16.57 -26.84 -10.52
C PRO A 278 -16.40 -26.96 -9.00
N GLY A 279 -17.44 -27.36 -8.28
CA GLY A 279 -17.42 -27.52 -6.82
C GLY A 279 -17.56 -26.19 -6.05
N ASP A 280 -17.71 -26.26 -4.73
CA ASP A 280 -17.98 -25.07 -3.91
C ASP A 280 -16.70 -24.35 -3.43
N GLU A 281 -15.58 -25.07 -3.23
CA GLU A 281 -14.36 -24.54 -2.62
C GLU A 281 -13.78 -23.35 -3.42
N CYS A 282 -13.48 -23.55 -4.71
CA CYS A 282 -12.95 -22.52 -5.61
C CYS A 282 -13.91 -21.35 -5.89
N ASN A 283 -15.18 -21.51 -5.57
CA ASN A 283 -16.19 -20.47 -5.73
C ASN A 283 -16.36 -19.59 -4.48
N THR A 284 -15.66 -19.90 -3.38
CA THR A 284 -15.75 -19.11 -2.15
C THR A 284 -15.21 -17.69 -2.36
N LEU A 285 -16.01 -16.67 -2.07
CA LEU A 285 -15.56 -15.28 -2.05
C LEU A 285 -14.72 -15.03 -0.78
N THR A 286 -13.41 -14.91 -0.95
CA THR A 286 -12.47 -14.66 0.16
C THR A 286 -11.56 -13.48 -0.13
N GLY A 287 -11.20 -12.74 0.92
CA GLY A 287 -10.27 -11.62 0.84
C GLY A 287 -10.92 -10.27 0.60
N THR A 288 -10.08 -9.26 0.38
CA THR A 288 -10.50 -7.89 0.08
C THR A 288 -10.24 -7.56 -1.39
N LEU A 289 -10.70 -6.40 -1.85
CA LEU A 289 -10.32 -5.87 -3.17
C LEU A 289 -8.93 -5.21 -3.19
N GLY A 290 -8.14 -5.35 -2.11
CA GLY A 290 -6.76 -4.85 -2.03
C GLY A 290 -6.59 -3.41 -1.54
N HIS A 291 -7.67 -2.71 -1.17
CA HIS A 291 -7.60 -1.28 -0.80
C HIS A 291 -7.12 -1.07 0.64
N ILE A 292 -7.77 -1.76 1.58
CA ILE A 292 -7.52 -1.67 3.03
C ILE A 292 -7.50 -3.09 3.58
N ARG A 293 -6.50 -3.36 4.43
CA ARG A 293 -6.37 -4.56 5.28
C ARG A 293 -6.75 -4.18 6.71
N PRO A 294 -7.15 -5.14 7.57
CA PRO A 294 -7.34 -4.85 8.99
C PRO A 294 -6.16 -4.08 9.63
N PRO A 295 -6.43 -2.97 10.32
CA PRO A 295 -5.41 -2.14 10.97
C PRO A 295 -4.68 -2.95 12.03
N LEU A 296 -3.39 -2.63 12.24
CA LEU A 296 -2.50 -3.31 13.20
C LEU A 296 -2.35 -4.82 12.99
N SER A 297 -2.86 -5.39 11.88
CA SER A 297 -2.78 -6.81 11.63
C SER A 297 -1.33 -7.26 11.45
N LYS A 298 -0.93 -8.28 12.21
CA LYS A 298 0.40 -8.89 12.13
C LYS A 298 0.53 -9.97 11.05
N SER A 299 -0.58 -10.35 10.41
CA SER A 299 -0.60 -11.40 9.39
C SER A 299 0.43 -11.13 8.29
N ASN A 300 1.18 -12.17 7.93
CA ASN A 300 2.06 -12.20 6.75
C ASN A 300 1.33 -12.67 5.49
N GLU A 301 0.07 -13.06 5.64
CA GLU A 301 -0.78 -13.55 4.56
C GLU A 301 -1.93 -12.57 4.31
N GLN A 302 -2.30 -12.45 3.04
CA GLN A 302 -3.44 -11.69 2.58
C GLN A 302 -4.07 -12.42 1.39
N VAL A 303 -5.39 -12.35 1.28
CA VAL A 303 -6.09 -12.82 0.08
C VAL A 303 -6.71 -11.62 -0.62
N MET A 304 -6.58 -11.56 -1.94
CA MET A 304 -7.17 -10.53 -2.79
C MET A 304 -8.15 -11.16 -3.77
N PHE A 305 -9.41 -10.70 -3.75
CA PHE A 305 -10.39 -11.07 -4.76
C PHE A 305 -10.22 -10.18 -5.99
N ILE A 306 -10.06 -10.79 -7.18
CA ILE A 306 -9.93 -10.07 -8.44
C ILE A 306 -11.10 -10.46 -9.36
N PRO A 307 -12.12 -9.59 -9.50
CA PRO A 307 -13.33 -9.86 -10.28
C PRO A 307 -13.06 -10.23 -11.74
N ASP A 308 -12.08 -9.57 -12.37
CA ASP A 308 -11.78 -9.75 -13.80
C ASP A 308 -11.27 -11.15 -14.17
N ILE A 309 -10.75 -11.89 -13.18
CA ILE A 309 -10.27 -13.28 -13.30
C ILE A 309 -11.15 -14.28 -12.56
N CYS A 310 -12.29 -13.83 -12.00
CA CYS A 310 -13.27 -14.64 -11.29
C CYS A 310 -12.67 -15.51 -10.16
N ARG A 311 -11.65 -15.05 -9.44
CA ARG A 311 -11.09 -15.80 -8.30
C ARG A 311 -10.32 -14.90 -7.34
N SER A 312 -10.04 -15.45 -6.17
CA SER A 312 -9.09 -14.86 -5.23
C SER A 312 -7.68 -15.40 -5.45
N ILE A 313 -6.68 -14.58 -5.14
CA ILE A 313 -5.27 -14.93 -5.16
C ILE A 313 -4.65 -14.74 -3.75
N PRO A 314 -3.84 -15.69 -3.28
CA PRO A 314 -3.09 -15.54 -2.04
C PRO A 314 -1.87 -14.65 -2.26
N LEU A 315 -1.52 -13.88 -1.24
CA LEU A 315 -0.42 -12.93 -1.23
C LEU A 315 0.37 -13.11 0.08
N GLU A 316 1.69 -13.11 -0.04
CA GLU A 316 2.60 -13.33 1.09
C GLU A 316 3.54 -12.14 1.28
N SER A 317 3.86 -11.84 2.54
CA SER A 317 4.75 -10.75 2.90
C SER A 317 6.22 -11.16 2.76
N ILE A 318 6.98 -10.39 2.00
CA ILE A 318 8.45 -10.55 1.88
C ILE A 318 9.25 -9.55 2.73
N GLY A 319 8.57 -8.71 3.52
CA GLY A 319 9.22 -7.83 4.50
C GLY A 319 8.74 -6.38 4.43
N TYR A 320 9.59 -5.47 4.89
CA TYR A 320 9.32 -4.04 4.94
C TYR A 320 10.17 -3.27 3.94
N GLU A 321 9.61 -2.20 3.39
CA GLU A 321 10.32 -1.26 2.52
C GLU A 321 9.86 0.18 2.81
N SER A 322 10.50 1.16 2.15
CA SER A 322 10.10 2.56 2.23
C SER A 322 9.46 3.00 0.92
N PHE A 323 8.22 3.49 0.99
CA PHE A 323 7.54 4.12 -0.13
C PHE A 323 7.37 5.61 0.18
N LYS A 324 8.09 6.48 -0.55
CA LYS A 324 8.06 7.93 -0.34
C LYS A 324 8.23 8.28 1.15
N GLY A 325 9.22 7.67 1.83
CA GLY A 325 9.49 7.89 3.26
C GLY A 325 8.48 7.29 4.25
N LEU A 326 7.44 6.60 3.78
CA LEU A 326 6.50 5.84 4.62
C LEU A 326 6.97 4.39 4.72
N LYS A 327 7.02 3.85 5.94
CA LYS A 327 7.32 2.42 6.16
C LYS A 327 6.12 1.59 5.74
N VAL A 328 6.32 0.65 4.82
CA VAL A 328 5.25 -0.20 4.29
C VAL A 328 5.68 -1.66 4.34
N LYS A 329 4.70 -2.56 4.43
CA LYS A 329 4.87 -3.99 4.33
C LYS A 329 4.60 -4.42 2.89
N ARG A 330 5.56 -5.13 2.30
CA ARG A 330 5.56 -5.59 0.90
C ARG A 330 4.97 -6.98 0.83
N PHE A 331 3.89 -7.13 0.09
CA PHE A 331 3.26 -8.41 -0.19
C PHE A 331 3.31 -8.70 -1.69
N ILE A 332 3.49 -9.97 -2.04
CA ILE A 332 3.62 -10.42 -3.43
C ILE A 332 2.64 -11.53 -3.71
N ALA A 333 2.21 -11.64 -4.96
CA ALA A 333 1.67 -12.91 -5.46
C ALA A 333 2.88 -13.76 -5.87
N GLY A 334 3.30 -14.65 -4.96
CA GLY A 334 4.48 -15.47 -5.11
C GLY A 334 4.27 -16.66 -6.06
N PRO A 335 5.24 -17.60 -6.12
CA PRO A 335 5.13 -18.81 -6.94
C PRO A 335 3.85 -19.61 -6.68
N THR A 336 3.39 -19.59 -5.43
CA THR A 336 2.26 -20.40 -4.97
C THR A 336 0.89 -19.90 -5.42
N ALA A 337 0.80 -18.69 -6.00
CA ALA A 337 -0.47 -18.06 -6.34
C ALA A 337 -1.22 -18.77 -7.49
N PHE A 338 -0.48 -19.43 -8.39
CA PHE A 338 -1.02 -20.17 -9.53
C PHE A 338 -0.49 -21.62 -9.56
N ASP A 339 -0.23 -22.22 -8.40
CA ASP A 339 0.07 -23.66 -8.30
C ASP A 339 -1.06 -24.49 -8.88
N SER A 340 -0.72 -25.58 -9.57
CA SER A 340 -1.70 -26.51 -10.13
C SER A 340 -2.40 -27.33 -9.03
N GLY A 341 -3.50 -27.99 -9.39
CA GLY A 341 -4.15 -28.98 -8.53
C GLY A 341 -3.26 -30.18 -8.14
N GLN A 342 -2.24 -30.48 -8.96
CA GLN A 342 -1.29 -31.55 -8.69
C GLN A 342 -0.35 -31.17 -7.54
N GLN A 343 0.08 -29.90 -7.50
CA GLN A 343 0.97 -29.37 -6.47
C GLN A 343 0.21 -28.98 -5.20
N ARG A 344 -1.01 -28.46 -5.33
CA ARG A 344 -1.91 -28.12 -4.22
C ARG A 344 -3.33 -28.60 -4.50
N SER A 345 -3.80 -29.60 -3.78
CA SER A 345 -5.13 -30.22 -3.99
C SER A 345 -6.28 -29.22 -3.92
N GLU A 346 -6.20 -28.19 -3.08
CA GLU A 346 -7.21 -27.12 -2.98
C GLU A 346 -7.40 -26.34 -4.30
N ASN A 347 -6.40 -26.37 -5.19
CA ASN A 347 -6.49 -25.73 -6.51
C ASN A 347 -7.05 -26.64 -7.61
N GLU A 348 -7.39 -27.90 -7.31
CA GLU A 348 -7.87 -28.87 -8.31
C GLU A 348 -9.13 -28.37 -9.03
N CYS A 349 -10.05 -27.73 -8.32
CA CYS A 349 -11.27 -27.17 -8.93
C CYS A 349 -10.99 -26.02 -9.91
N PHE A 350 -9.88 -25.28 -9.78
CA PHE A 350 -9.51 -24.23 -10.74
C PHE A 350 -9.06 -24.80 -12.09
N ALA A 351 -8.70 -26.08 -12.17
CA ALA A 351 -8.32 -26.73 -13.42
C ALA A 351 -9.50 -26.83 -14.39
N ALA A 352 -10.71 -27.04 -13.87
CA ALA A 352 -11.95 -27.23 -14.64
C ALA A 352 -11.78 -28.24 -15.80
N GLY A 353 -11.16 -29.38 -15.52
CA GLY A 353 -10.90 -30.45 -16.49
C GLY A 353 -9.69 -30.21 -17.42
N ARG A 354 -9.00 -29.08 -17.31
CA ARG A 354 -7.77 -28.79 -18.07
C ARG A 354 -6.53 -29.00 -17.20
N THR A 355 -5.64 -29.89 -17.62
CA THR A 355 -4.32 -30.05 -16.98
C THR A 355 -3.37 -28.95 -17.45
N LEU A 356 -2.85 -28.18 -16.50
CA LEU A 356 -1.85 -27.14 -16.72
C LEU A 356 -0.67 -27.37 -15.75
N PRO A 357 0.59 -27.23 -16.20
CA PRO A 357 1.73 -27.15 -15.30
C PRO A 357 1.62 -25.99 -14.30
N ASP A 358 2.47 -26.00 -13.26
CA ASP A 358 2.47 -24.96 -12.23
C ASP A 358 2.76 -23.56 -12.79
N GLY A 359 2.09 -22.55 -12.22
CA GLY A 359 2.21 -21.14 -12.62
C GLY A 359 1.31 -20.75 -13.80
N GLY A 360 0.51 -21.68 -14.33
CA GLY A 360 -0.59 -21.41 -15.25
C GLY A 360 -1.95 -21.66 -14.61
N ALA A 361 -2.86 -20.69 -14.67
CA ALA A 361 -4.23 -20.83 -14.16
C ALA A 361 -5.26 -20.75 -15.30
N ASN A 362 -6.17 -21.72 -15.38
CA ASN A 362 -7.22 -21.74 -16.40
C ASN A 362 -8.16 -20.53 -16.21
N LEU A 363 -8.47 -19.80 -17.27
CA LEU A 363 -9.41 -18.67 -17.26
C LEU A 363 -10.71 -18.98 -18.03
N GLY A 364 -10.77 -20.13 -18.71
CA GLY A 364 -11.88 -20.46 -19.62
C GLY A 364 -13.27 -20.38 -18.99
N PRO A 365 -13.53 -20.97 -17.80
CA PRO A 365 -14.84 -20.86 -17.16
C PRO A 365 -15.29 -19.41 -16.92
N CYS A 366 -14.35 -18.51 -16.58
CA CYS A 366 -14.61 -17.08 -16.39
C CYS A 366 -14.85 -16.32 -17.71
N LYS A 367 -14.40 -16.88 -18.85
CA LYS A 367 -14.46 -16.24 -20.19
C LYS A 367 -15.19 -17.13 -21.19
N GLN A 368 -16.36 -17.65 -20.81
CA GLN A 368 -17.29 -18.36 -21.71
C GLN A 368 -16.66 -19.56 -22.44
N GLY A 369 -15.72 -20.25 -21.79
CA GLY A 369 -15.02 -21.41 -22.35
C GLY A 369 -13.85 -21.06 -23.27
N ALA A 370 -13.53 -19.78 -23.47
CA ALA A 370 -12.36 -19.38 -24.25
C ALA A 370 -11.08 -20.02 -23.66
N PRO A 371 -10.15 -20.50 -24.48
CA PRO A 371 -9.04 -21.31 -23.99
C PRO A 371 -7.89 -20.45 -23.48
N LEU A 372 -8.21 -19.57 -22.53
CA LEU A 372 -7.29 -18.61 -21.96
C LEU A 372 -6.64 -19.17 -20.71
N VAL A 373 -5.38 -18.80 -20.51
CA VAL A 373 -4.57 -19.16 -19.34
C VAL A 373 -3.94 -17.90 -18.78
N LEU A 374 -4.04 -17.71 -17.47
CA LEU A 374 -3.34 -16.68 -16.73
C LEU A 374 -1.95 -17.16 -16.31
N SER A 375 -1.01 -16.24 -16.30
CA SER A 375 0.30 -16.41 -15.67
C SER A 375 0.81 -15.06 -15.17
N PHE A 376 1.97 -15.03 -14.52
CA PHE A 376 2.72 -13.78 -14.36
C PHE A 376 3.50 -13.43 -15.63
N PRO A 377 3.84 -12.15 -15.86
CA PRO A 377 4.53 -11.73 -17.08
C PRO A 377 5.80 -12.52 -17.39
N HIS A 378 5.97 -12.86 -18.67
CA HIS A 378 7.00 -13.76 -19.20
C HIS A 378 7.07 -15.12 -18.50
N PHE A 379 5.93 -15.60 -18.00
CA PHE A 379 5.84 -16.86 -17.24
C PHE A 379 6.73 -16.86 -15.98
N LEU A 380 6.83 -15.71 -15.30
CA LEU A 380 7.51 -15.62 -14.01
C LEU A 380 6.88 -16.62 -13.02
N TYR A 381 7.72 -17.39 -12.34
CA TYR A 381 7.37 -18.50 -11.43
C TYR A 381 6.63 -19.70 -12.02
N ALA A 382 6.37 -19.72 -13.33
CA ALA A 382 5.75 -20.87 -13.96
C ALA A 382 6.78 -21.93 -14.41
N ASP A 383 6.28 -23.14 -14.65
CA ASP A 383 7.07 -24.25 -15.16
C ASP A 383 7.88 -23.83 -16.40
N SER A 384 9.09 -24.36 -16.51
CA SER A 384 9.96 -24.11 -17.65
C SER A 384 9.36 -24.52 -19.00
N SER A 385 8.40 -25.45 -19.04
CA SER A 385 7.72 -25.89 -20.26
C SER A 385 7.05 -24.73 -20.99
N TYR A 386 6.43 -23.79 -20.29
CA TYR A 386 5.82 -22.61 -20.91
C TYR A 386 6.81 -21.75 -21.71
N ARG A 387 8.05 -21.66 -21.21
CA ARG A 387 9.14 -20.92 -21.89
C ARG A 387 9.85 -21.78 -22.93
N ALA A 388 9.81 -23.09 -22.78
CA ALA A 388 10.33 -24.02 -23.79
C ALA A 388 9.50 -23.97 -25.08
N ASP A 389 8.20 -23.65 -24.98
CA ASP A 389 7.27 -23.62 -26.11
C ASP A 389 7.22 -22.29 -26.87
N VAL A 390 7.80 -21.20 -26.33
CA VAL A 390 7.74 -19.87 -26.97
C VAL A 390 9.07 -19.11 -26.84
N ASP A 391 9.60 -18.61 -27.96
CA ASP A 391 10.78 -17.74 -27.97
C ASP A 391 10.40 -16.28 -27.68
N GLY A 392 11.24 -15.57 -26.92
CA GLY A 392 11.03 -14.16 -26.53
C GLY A 392 10.59 -13.95 -25.08
N MET A 393 10.49 -15.02 -24.28
CA MET A 393 10.18 -14.92 -22.84
C MET A 393 11.43 -14.64 -21.99
N ASN A 394 11.38 -13.61 -21.14
CA ASN A 394 12.50 -13.23 -20.27
C ASN A 394 11.98 -12.79 -18.87
N PRO A 395 11.66 -13.73 -17.96
CA PRO A 395 11.10 -13.40 -16.65
C PRO A 395 12.13 -12.68 -15.75
N ASP A 396 11.74 -11.53 -15.19
CA ASP A 396 12.53 -10.74 -14.23
C ASP A 396 11.63 -10.34 -13.05
N PRO A 397 11.88 -10.84 -11.83
CA PRO A 397 11.09 -10.48 -10.64
C PRO A 397 10.96 -8.97 -10.41
N ASN A 398 11.98 -8.17 -10.72
CA ASN A 398 11.93 -6.72 -10.49
C ASN A 398 10.91 -6.03 -11.42
N LYS A 399 10.69 -6.59 -12.61
CA LYS A 399 9.79 -6.04 -13.62
C LYS A 399 8.42 -6.70 -13.62
N HIS A 400 8.35 -7.98 -13.29
CA HIS A 400 7.17 -8.83 -13.56
C HIS A 400 6.45 -9.30 -12.30
N GLN A 401 7.03 -9.13 -11.11
CA GLN A 401 6.37 -9.53 -9.85
C GLN A 401 5.12 -8.68 -9.59
N PHE A 402 4.00 -9.34 -9.29
CA PHE A 402 2.82 -8.70 -8.74
C PHE A 402 3.10 -8.34 -7.28
N PHE A 403 2.90 -7.08 -6.89
CA PHE A 403 3.02 -6.68 -5.49
C PHE A 403 1.97 -5.65 -5.06
N PHE A 404 1.71 -5.65 -3.76
CA PHE A 404 0.99 -4.58 -3.07
C PHE A 404 1.72 -4.18 -1.78
N ASN A 405 1.73 -2.87 -1.50
CA ASN A 405 2.39 -2.29 -0.35
C ASN A 405 1.33 -1.69 0.58
N SER A 406 1.26 -2.22 1.80
CA SER A 406 0.32 -1.78 2.82
C SER A 406 1.06 -1.13 3.99
N GLU A 407 0.59 0.03 4.43
CA GLU A 407 1.08 0.64 5.66
C GLU A 407 0.58 -0.20 6.86
N PRO A 408 1.48 -0.66 7.75
CA PRO A 408 1.14 -1.68 8.76
C PRO A 408 0.18 -1.22 9.86
N THR A 409 0.12 0.07 10.17
CA THR A 409 -0.65 0.62 11.30
C THR A 409 -2.12 0.77 10.93
N LEU A 410 -2.40 1.47 9.83
CA LEU A 410 -3.72 1.76 9.28
C LEU A 410 -4.23 0.64 8.37
N GLY A 411 -3.33 -0.17 7.80
CA GLY A 411 -3.66 -1.23 6.85
C GLY A 411 -3.94 -0.73 5.42
N VAL A 412 -3.81 0.58 5.17
CA VAL A 412 -4.07 1.21 3.88
C VAL A 412 -3.02 0.84 2.84
N THR A 413 -3.46 0.47 1.65
CA THR A 413 -2.58 0.23 0.50
C THR A 413 -2.15 1.55 -0.14
N VAL A 414 -0.85 1.76 -0.31
CA VAL A 414 -0.30 3.03 -0.82
C VAL A 414 0.39 2.89 -2.18
N ASN A 415 0.75 1.67 -2.57
CA ASN A 415 1.43 1.38 -3.83
C ASN A 415 1.09 -0.05 -4.28
N VAL A 416 0.64 -0.21 -5.52
CA VAL A 416 0.33 -1.50 -6.13
C VAL A 416 0.93 -1.58 -7.52
N ARG A 417 1.44 -2.78 -7.85
CA ARG A 417 1.73 -3.22 -9.22
C ARG A 417 1.02 -4.55 -9.42
N GLY A 418 -0.22 -4.49 -9.87
CA GLY A 418 -0.95 -5.68 -10.28
C GLY A 418 -0.46 -6.09 -11.66
N ARG A 419 0.23 -7.23 -11.79
CA ARG A 419 0.81 -7.68 -13.05
C ARG A 419 0.34 -9.08 -13.38
N ILE A 420 -0.38 -9.21 -14.49
CA ILE A 420 -0.97 -10.48 -14.93
C ILE A 420 -0.79 -10.59 -16.44
N GLN A 421 -0.43 -11.78 -16.91
CA GLN A 421 -0.32 -12.15 -18.31
C GLN A 421 -1.50 -13.01 -18.74
N VAL A 422 -2.02 -12.73 -19.93
CA VAL A 422 -3.06 -13.52 -20.57
C VAL A 422 -2.44 -14.25 -21.76
N ASN A 423 -2.71 -15.54 -21.83
CA ASN A 423 -2.21 -16.47 -22.83
C ASN A 423 -3.37 -17.24 -23.43
N VAL A 424 -3.17 -17.83 -24.61
CA VAL A 424 -4.11 -18.72 -25.27
C VAL A 424 -3.49 -20.09 -25.45
N VAL A 425 -4.26 -21.14 -25.20
CA VAL A 425 -3.85 -22.51 -25.53
C VAL A 425 -4.09 -22.72 -27.03
N LEU A 426 -3.04 -23.11 -27.73
CA LEU A 426 -3.09 -23.50 -29.13
C LEU A 426 -2.90 -25.01 -29.20
N GLU A 427 -3.83 -25.70 -29.84
CA GLU A 427 -3.83 -27.16 -29.97
C GLU A 427 -4.14 -27.56 -31.41
N ARG A 428 -3.66 -28.74 -31.81
CA ARG A 428 -4.01 -29.30 -33.10
C ARG A 428 -5.41 -29.89 -33.05
N VAL A 429 -6.19 -29.58 -34.09
CA VAL A 429 -7.54 -30.13 -34.26
C VAL A 429 -7.60 -30.89 -35.57
N PHE A 430 -7.47 -32.22 -35.50
CA PHE A 430 -7.54 -33.06 -36.69
C PHE A 430 -8.91 -32.93 -37.36
N GLY A 431 -8.94 -32.81 -38.69
CA GLY A 431 -10.16 -32.52 -39.47
C GLY A 431 -10.50 -31.04 -39.58
N LEU A 432 -9.78 -30.14 -38.90
CA LEU A 432 -9.88 -28.69 -39.06
C LEU A 432 -8.61 -28.19 -39.76
N GLY A 433 -8.70 -27.93 -41.07
CA GLY A 433 -7.56 -27.66 -41.96
C GLY A 433 -6.53 -26.68 -41.38
N PRO A 434 -6.93 -25.45 -41.00
CA PRO A 434 -6.03 -24.45 -40.44
C PRO A 434 -5.30 -24.87 -39.14
N PHE A 435 -5.92 -25.73 -38.33
CA PHE A 435 -5.39 -26.18 -37.04
C PHE A 435 -4.74 -27.57 -37.11
N SER A 436 -4.67 -28.19 -38.29
CA SER A 436 -4.20 -29.58 -38.41
C SER A 436 -2.72 -29.77 -38.10
N ARG A 437 -1.90 -28.73 -38.34
CA ARG A 437 -0.44 -28.77 -38.20
C ARG A 437 0.14 -27.67 -37.32
N VAL A 438 -0.71 -26.84 -36.73
CA VAL A 438 -0.27 -25.70 -35.92
C VAL A 438 0.60 -26.17 -34.75
N ALA A 439 1.54 -25.34 -34.29
CA ALA A 439 2.29 -25.62 -33.08
C ALA A 439 1.35 -25.72 -31.88
N GLU A 440 1.66 -26.62 -30.96
CA GLU A 440 0.89 -26.82 -29.73
C GLU A 440 1.60 -26.14 -28.56
N GLY A 441 0.85 -25.56 -27.64
CA GLY A 441 1.41 -24.93 -26.45
C GLY A 441 0.59 -23.72 -25.97
N VAL A 442 1.14 -23.01 -24.99
CA VAL A 442 0.51 -21.82 -24.41
C VAL A 442 1.19 -20.57 -24.94
N LEU A 443 0.53 -19.91 -25.90
CA LEU A 443 1.05 -18.74 -26.58
C LEU A 443 0.64 -17.45 -25.84
N PRO A 444 1.58 -16.61 -25.39
CA PRO A 444 1.26 -15.37 -24.71
C PRO A 444 0.65 -14.34 -25.67
N LEU A 445 -0.39 -13.63 -25.19
CA LEU A 445 -1.08 -12.58 -25.97
C LEU A 445 -0.61 -11.19 -25.55
N PHE A 446 -0.71 -10.90 -24.25
CA PHE A 446 -0.28 -9.66 -23.64
C PHE A 446 -0.16 -9.84 -22.13
N TRP A 447 0.56 -8.92 -21.48
CA TRP A 447 0.44 -8.74 -20.04
C TRP A 447 0.04 -7.31 -19.71
N GLN A 448 -0.63 -7.17 -18.57
CA GLN A 448 -1.19 -5.92 -18.08
C GLN A 448 -0.57 -5.55 -16.74
N GLU A 449 -0.17 -4.29 -16.60
CA GLU A 449 0.17 -3.66 -15.31
C GLU A 449 -0.95 -2.71 -14.88
N THR A 450 -1.64 -3.05 -13.79
CA THR A 450 -2.47 -2.12 -13.02
C THR A 450 -1.58 -1.44 -11.98
N ARG A 451 -1.23 -0.19 -12.25
CA ARG A 451 -0.39 0.66 -11.41
C ARG A 451 -1.27 1.61 -10.61
N VAL A 452 -1.22 1.49 -9.28
CA VAL A 452 -1.92 2.37 -8.34
C VAL A 452 -0.90 2.96 -7.38
N GLU A 453 -0.86 4.28 -7.27
CA GLU A 453 0.01 4.97 -6.31
C GLU A 453 -0.73 6.06 -5.56
N ALA A 454 -0.46 6.16 -4.27
CA ALA A 454 -0.88 7.29 -3.45
C ALA A 454 -0.14 8.57 -3.83
N ARG A 455 -0.91 9.66 -3.95
CA ARG A 455 -0.38 11.01 -4.16
C ARG A 455 0.46 11.47 -2.97
N GLU A 456 1.34 12.42 -3.22
CA GLU A 456 2.34 12.88 -2.24
C GLU A 456 1.72 13.52 -1.00
N ASP A 457 0.66 14.31 -1.18
CA ASP A 457 -0.15 14.92 -0.12
C ASP A 457 -0.79 13.86 0.78
N THR A 458 -1.36 12.81 0.18
CA THR A 458 -1.95 11.67 0.89
C THR A 458 -0.88 10.94 1.70
N VAL A 459 0.30 10.67 1.12
CA VAL A 459 1.40 10.02 1.84
C VAL A 459 1.91 10.87 3.01
N LYS A 460 2.01 12.20 2.84
CA LYS A 460 2.40 13.11 3.94
C LYS A 460 1.40 13.07 5.09
N LEU A 461 0.10 13.07 4.78
CA LEU A 461 -0.97 12.93 5.77
C LEU A 461 -0.86 11.60 6.52
N LEU A 462 -0.77 10.47 5.79
CA LEU A 462 -0.63 9.14 6.38
C LEU A 462 0.60 9.06 7.29
N ARG A 463 1.75 9.58 6.84
CA ARG A 463 2.97 9.62 7.66
C ARG A 463 2.75 10.37 8.97
N THR A 464 2.05 11.49 8.93
CA THR A 464 1.77 12.33 10.12
C THR A 464 0.88 11.58 11.12
N ILE A 465 -0.15 10.89 10.63
CA ILE A 465 -1.07 10.10 11.45
C ILE A 465 -0.33 8.91 12.11
N VAL A 466 0.46 8.18 11.34
CA VAL A 466 1.17 6.97 11.81
C VAL A 466 2.27 7.30 12.82
N GLN A 467 2.93 8.46 12.70
CA GLN A 467 3.98 8.91 13.62
C GLN A 467 3.42 9.62 14.87
N LEU A 468 2.13 9.91 14.93
CA LEU A 468 1.50 10.62 16.04
C LEU A 468 1.75 9.97 17.41
N PRO A 469 1.69 8.63 17.57
CA PRO A 469 2.04 7.98 18.84
C PRO A 469 3.48 8.22 19.26
N GLU A 470 4.42 8.18 18.33
CA GLU A 470 5.84 8.41 18.61
C GLU A 470 6.08 9.87 19.01
N TYR A 471 5.49 10.84 18.31
CA TYR A 471 5.58 12.25 18.68
C TYR A 471 4.94 12.53 20.04
N SER A 472 3.81 11.88 20.34
CA SER A 472 3.13 11.97 21.64
C SER A 472 4.02 11.42 22.76
N GLN A 473 4.72 10.30 22.53
CA GLN A 473 5.66 9.71 23.48
C GLN A 473 6.84 10.66 23.74
N TRP A 474 7.53 11.13 22.71
CA TRP A 474 8.66 12.06 22.87
C TRP A 474 8.24 13.39 23.51
N GLY A 475 7.07 13.93 23.12
CA GLY A 475 6.50 15.12 23.74
C GLY A 475 6.19 14.92 25.22
N SER A 476 5.65 13.75 25.58
CA SER A 476 5.38 13.39 26.99
C SER A 476 6.66 13.25 27.80
N VAL A 477 7.71 12.61 27.25
CA VAL A 477 9.03 12.52 27.89
C VAL A 477 9.62 13.92 28.10
N GLY A 478 9.58 14.79 27.09
CA GLY A 478 10.04 16.17 27.20
C GLY A 478 9.29 16.95 28.29
N LEU A 479 7.96 16.81 28.34
CA LEU A 479 7.11 17.44 29.35
C LEU A 479 7.47 16.96 30.76
N ILE A 480 7.67 15.65 30.95
CA ILE A 480 8.06 15.06 32.24
C ILE A 480 9.41 15.60 32.70
N VAL A 481 10.42 15.64 31.82
CA VAL A 481 11.77 16.12 32.16
C VAL A 481 11.75 17.59 32.56
N VAL A 482 11.15 18.46 31.74
CA VAL A 482 11.08 19.90 32.03
C VAL A 482 10.30 20.15 33.34
N SER A 483 9.16 19.49 33.51
CA SER A 483 8.33 19.66 34.72
C SER A 483 9.03 19.12 35.98
N SER A 484 9.80 18.04 35.87
CA SER A 484 10.59 17.49 36.98
C SER A 484 11.72 18.43 37.41
N VAL A 485 12.41 19.07 36.45
CA VAL A 485 13.43 20.08 36.74
C VAL A 485 12.82 21.30 37.43
N LEU A 486 11.67 21.80 36.93
CA LEU A 486 10.95 22.92 37.55
C LEU A 486 10.44 22.58 38.95
N LEU A 487 9.97 21.35 39.17
CA LEU A 487 9.55 20.86 40.48
C LEU A 487 10.74 20.80 41.45
N ALA A 488 11.88 20.28 41.01
CA ALA A 488 13.12 20.25 41.80
C ALA A 488 13.62 21.66 42.15
N ALA A 489 13.59 22.60 41.20
CA ALA A 489 13.97 23.99 41.44
C ALA A 489 13.01 24.69 42.41
N SER A 490 11.69 24.50 42.24
CA SER A 490 10.67 25.11 43.09
C SER A 490 10.73 24.57 44.53
N THR A 491 10.92 23.26 44.69
CA THR A 491 11.11 22.63 46.01
C THR A 491 12.41 23.12 46.65
N PHE A 492 13.52 23.18 45.91
CA PHE A 492 14.77 23.75 46.41
C PHE A 492 14.60 25.20 46.89
N LEU A 493 13.89 26.04 46.14
CA LEU A 493 13.61 27.43 46.53
C LEU A 493 12.68 27.55 47.76
N LEU A 494 11.77 26.61 47.98
CA LEU A 494 10.92 26.56 49.19
C LEU A 494 11.71 26.16 50.43
N PHE A 495 12.61 25.19 50.28
CA PHE A 495 13.40 24.62 51.39
C PHE A 495 14.76 25.30 51.59
N ARG A 496 15.14 26.28 50.75
CA ARG A 496 16.38 27.04 50.93
C ARG A 496 16.35 27.73 52.31
N PRO A 497 17.31 27.44 53.21
CA PRO A 497 17.33 28.02 54.54
C PRO A 497 17.39 29.56 54.46
N ARG A 498 16.56 30.24 55.27
CA ARG A 498 16.62 31.70 55.42
C ARG A 498 18.00 32.05 55.98
N VAL A 499 18.83 32.71 55.20
CA VAL A 499 19.91 33.52 55.78
C VAL A 499 19.22 34.69 56.48
N THR A 500 19.07 34.58 57.79
CA THR A 500 18.58 35.67 58.64
C THR A 500 19.55 36.84 58.44
N ARG A 501 19.09 37.90 57.77
CA ARG A 501 19.82 39.18 57.81
C ARG A 501 19.76 39.61 59.28
N ARG A 502 20.86 39.42 60.03
CA ARG A 502 20.96 39.96 61.39
C ARG A 502 20.68 41.45 61.29
N GLU A 503 19.66 41.93 62.01
CA GLU A 503 19.54 43.36 62.26
C GLU A 503 20.85 43.82 62.90
N ILE A 504 21.49 44.78 62.25
CA ILE A 504 22.68 45.42 62.79
C ILE A 504 22.18 46.30 63.93
N THR A 505 22.45 45.91 65.17
CA THR A 505 22.31 46.79 66.33
C THR A 505 23.16 48.04 66.06
N LYS A 506 22.52 49.20 65.88
CA LYS A 506 23.23 50.49 65.84
C LYS A 506 23.92 50.68 67.19
N VAL A 507 25.23 50.49 67.23
CA VAL A 507 26.06 50.84 68.40
C VAL A 507 26.16 52.37 68.43
N GLN A 508 25.73 53.00 69.53
CA GLN A 508 25.96 54.42 69.74
C GLN A 508 27.48 54.68 69.85
N PRO A 509 28.01 55.74 69.24
CA PRO A 509 29.42 56.07 69.36
C PRO A 509 29.73 56.49 70.80
N ILE A 510 30.71 55.82 71.41
CA ILE A 510 31.35 56.24 72.65
C ILE A 510 32.19 57.48 72.33
N ALA A 511 31.88 58.61 72.95
CA ALA A 511 32.74 59.79 72.90
C ALA A 511 34.02 59.50 73.70
N ILE A 512 35.16 59.44 73.02
CA ILE A 512 36.48 59.40 73.66
C ILE A 512 37.02 60.82 73.64
N ASP A 513 37.10 61.43 74.82
CA ASP A 513 37.75 62.71 75.05
C ASP A 513 39.27 62.50 75.09
N VAL A 514 39.99 63.00 74.08
CA VAL A 514 41.44 62.87 73.98
C VAL A 514 42.07 64.18 74.44
N LYS A 515 42.51 64.21 75.71
CA LYS A 515 43.46 65.20 76.21
C LYS A 515 44.71 64.52 76.75
N LYS A 516 45.85 64.99 76.23
CA LYS A 516 47.27 64.78 76.59
C LYS A 516 47.96 63.53 76.01
N SER A 517 48.83 63.83 75.02
CA SER A 517 50.30 63.62 75.00
C SER A 517 50.81 62.36 75.70
N GLY A 518 51.65 61.51 75.14
CA GLY A 518 52.52 61.55 73.97
C GLY A 518 53.41 60.29 74.07
N ASP A 519 54.05 59.91 72.96
CA ASP A 519 55.01 58.80 72.84
C ASP A 519 54.57 57.39 73.25
N ALA A 520 54.20 56.57 72.25
CA ALA A 520 54.64 55.17 72.16
C ALA A 520 54.38 54.61 70.76
N THR A 521 55.42 54.07 70.13
CA THR A 521 55.41 53.37 68.85
C THR A 521 54.82 51.96 68.93
N CYS A 522 54.37 51.50 67.76
CA CYS A 522 53.74 50.24 67.42
C CYS A 522 54.42 49.00 68.04
N GLY A 523 53.86 48.49 69.14
CA GLY A 523 54.29 47.24 69.78
C GLY A 523 53.18 46.49 70.50
N ASP A 524 52.13 47.18 70.98
CA ASP A 524 51.19 46.62 71.95
C ASP A 524 49.72 46.66 71.51
N VAL A 525 49.30 45.97 70.44
CA VAL A 525 47.84 45.75 70.19
C VAL A 525 47.50 44.42 69.49
N PHE A 526 48.28 43.35 69.64
CA PHE A 526 47.78 42.03 69.21
C PHE A 526 48.26 40.88 70.08
N PRO A 527 47.32 40.22 70.80
CA PRO A 527 47.43 38.80 71.05
C PRO A 527 46.25 38.03 70.41
N ASN A 528 46.60 37.19 69.44
CA ASN A 528 46.13 35.80 69.36
C ASN A 528 44.67 35.48 69.04
N LYS A 529 43.96 36.29 68.23
CA LYS A 529 42.62 35.91 67.73
C LYS A 529 42.49 35.77 66.21
N VAL A 530 43.40 36.34 65.44
CA VAL A 530 43.34 36.29 63.96
C VAL A 530 43.98 35.01 63.41
N GLU A 531 45.05 34.53 64.05
CA GLU A 531 45.78 33.33 63.63
C GLU A 531 44.97 32.03 63.83
N ARG A 532 44.14 31.99 64.88
CA ARG A 532 43.26 30.85 65.20
C ARG A 532 42.06 30.71 64.27
N ILE A 533 41.63 31.80 63.63
CA ILE A 533 40.50 31.80 62.67
C ILE A 533 41.00 31.42 61.27
N LEU A 534 42.21 31.82 60.91
CA LEU A 534 42.83 31.45 59.63
C LEU A 534 43.18 29.95 59.57
N GLN A 535 43.72 29.36 60.64
CA GLN A 535 44.00 27.92 60.68
C GLN A 535 42.73 27.06 60.58
N ASN A 536 41.68 27.38 61.33
CA ASN A 536 40.42 26.61 61.31
C ASN A 536 39.62 26.73 59.99
N GLY A 537 39.85 27.79 59.21
CA GLY A 537 39.24 27.96 57.88
C GLY A 537 39.97 27.21 56.77
N LEU A 538 41.30 27.03 56.90
CA LEU A 538 42.14 26.38 55.90
C LEU A 538 42.10 24.84 55.96
N ASP A 539 41.77 24.25 57.12
CA ASP A 539 41.65 22.79 57.29
C ASP A 539 40.33 22.20 56.72
N ARG A 540 39.41 23.02 56.22
CA ARG A 540 38.10 22.60 55.68
C ARG A 540 38.01 22.54 54.15
N ILE A 541 39.12 22.75 53.44
CA ILE A 541 39.15 22.70 51.97
C ILE A 541 39.58 21.27 51.54
N PRO A 542 38.74 20.52 50.79
CA PRO A 542 39.10 19.18 50.34
C PRO A 542 40.28 19.22 49.37
N ASN A 543 41.24 18.30 49.56
CA ASN A 543 42.33 18.07 48.62
C ASN A 543 41.80 17.39 47.35
N SER A 544 41.30 18.17 46.39
CA SER A 544 41.29 17.76 45.00
C SER A 544 41.60 18.95 44.10
N PHE A 545 42.55 18.73 43.20
CA PHE A 545 43.07 19.66 42.18
C PHE A 545 44.01 20.78 42.65
N GLY A 546 45.30 20.46 42.88
CA GLY A 546 46.42 21.26 42.34
C GLY A 546 46.69 22.70 42.83
N ILE A 547 46.10 23.20 43.92
CA ILE A 547 46.33 24.59 44.42
C ILE A 547 47.43 24.67 45.49
N THR A 548 48.54 23.93 45.34
CA THR A 548 49.67 24.03 46.29
C THR A 548 50.63 25.16 45.92
N ALA A 549 50.76 25.48 44.62
CA ALA A 549 51.65 26.53 44.14
C ALA A 549 51.12 27.96 44.41
N VAL A 550 49.81 28.17 44.30
CA VAL A 550 49.16 29.48 44.52
C VAL A 550 49.17 29.87 46.01
N ARG A 551 49.05 28.88 46.91
CA ARG A 551 49.11 29.08 48.36
C ARG A 551 50.47 29.63 48.82
N ASN A 552 51.56 29.12 48.25
CA ASN A 552 52.91 29.49 48.66
C ASN A 552 53.35 30.87 48.11
N ASN A 553 52.88 31.25 46.91
CA ASN A 553 53.15 32.58 46.36
C ASN A 553 52.43 33.70 47.13
N PHE A 554 51.17 33.48 47.54
CA PHE A 554 50.40 34.49 48.28
C PHE A 554 50.96 34.75 49.69
N ILE A 555 51.46 33.71 50.37
CA ILE A 555 52.11 33.84 51.68
C ILE A 555 53.46 34.57 51.57
N ASN A 556 54.19 34.41 50.46
CA ASN A 556 55.45 35.11 50.24
C ASN A 556 55.26 36.60 49.86
N GLU A 557 54.20 36.95 49.12
CA GLU A 557 53.85 38.35 48.85
C GLU A 557 53.46 39.13 50.10
N LEU A 558 52.70 38.50 51.02
CA LEU A 558 52.28 39.10 52.28
C LEU A 558 53.45 39.35 53.26
N LYS A 559 54.56 38.62 53.12
CA LYS A 559 55.76 38.84 53.94
C LYS A 559 56.63 39.98 53.41
N ASN A 560 56.61 40.25 52.11
CA ASN A 560 57.50 41.26 51.49
C ASN A 560 56.96 42.70 51.52
N THR A 561 55.68 42.93 51.79
CA THR A 561 55.09 44.29 51.77
C THR A 561 55.22 45.08 53.08
N ARG A 562 56.00 44.60 54.06
CA ARG A 562 56.08 45.19 55.42
C ARG A 562 57.20 46.22 55.64
N ARG A 563 57.74 46.85 54.60
CA ARG A 563 58.68 47.97 54.72
C ARG A 563 58.42 49.02 53.66
N THR A 564 57.74 50.11 54.04
CA THR A 564 58.20 51.52 53.96
C THR A 564 56.99 52.45 54.17
N SER A 565 57.20 53.44 55.02
CA SER A 565 56.30 54.53 55.43
C SER A 565 56.18 55.63 54.38
N GLU A 566 54.98 56.25 54.23
CA GLU A 566 54.69 57.68 54.48
C GLU A 566 53.33 58.13 53.86
N PRO A 567 52.71 59.23 54.35
CA PRO A 567 51.27 59.47 54.22
C PRO A 567 50.89 60.57 53.21
N SER A 568 49.77 60.40 52.48
CA SER A 568 49.05 61.53 51.88
C SER A 568 47.57 61.23 51.59
N ALA A 569 46.70 62.02 52.24
CA ALA A 569 45.33 62.47 51.91
C ALA A 569 44.24 61.46 51.40
N PRO A 570 42.96 61.66 51.77
CA PRO A 570 41.93 60.62 51.66
C PRO A 570 41.35 60.55 50.24
N ALA A 571 41.21 59.34 49.69
CA ALA A 571 40.38 59.08 48.52
C ALA A 571 38.98 58.62 48.98
N GLU A 572 37.97 59.32 48.49
CA GLU A 572 36.55 59.05 48.73
C GLU A 572 36.15 57.63 48.31
N ILE A 573 35.35 57.01 49.17
CA ILE A 573 34.76 55.70 49.00
C ILE A 573 33.47 55.83 48.20
N ASN A 574 33.34 55.07 47.11
CA ASN A 574 32.03 54.68 46.57
C ASN A 574 32.00 53.17 46.36
N ILE A 575 31.34 52.45 47.27
CA ILE A 575 31.08 51.01 47.15
C ILE A 575 29.64 50.83 46.69
N TYR A 576 29.47 50.36 45.46
CA TYR A 576 28.21 49.81 44.99
C TYR A 576 28.04 48.37 45.49
N LYS A 577 26.82 48.06 45.90
CA LYS A 577 26.40 46.77 46.44
C LYS A 577 26.32 45.71 45.35
N THR A 578 26.92 44.55 45.59
CA THR A 578 26.44 43.25 45.07
C THR A 578 25.86 42.44 46.21
#